data_AF-A0A534AEE8-F1
#
_entry.id   AF-A0A534AEE8-F1
#
_cell.length_a   1.000
_cell.length_b   1.000
_cell.length_c   1.000
_cell.angle_alpha   90.00
_cell.angle_beta   90.00
_cell.angle_gamma   90.00
#
_symmetry.space_group_name_H-M   'P 1'
#
loop_
_entity.id
_entity.type
_entity.pdbx_description
1 polymer ?
#
loop_
_entity_poly.entity_id
_entity_poly.type
_entity_poly.pdbx_seq_one_letter_code
_entity_poly.pdbx_strand_id
1 'polypeptide(L)'
;MTRSENLQLDLSRLGTPMRAQREGGAHAPARAREKRRWFGAGTDAPRESRVKSRAHAVNLKARLYLVLMLLALGSAGLIVRAVDLQWVRKDFYQDQGDQRYTREIPIEVPRGTIFDRNGEPLAVSTPV
;
A
#
# COMPACT_ATOMS: atom_id res chain seq x y z
N MET A 1 30.19 -15.87 -22.51
CA MET A 1 29.47 -14.60 -22.74
C MET A 1 29.56 -13.79 -21.44
N THR A 2 30.66 -13.07 -21.15
CA THR A 2 30.94 -11.68 -21.57
C THR A 2 29.75 -10.78 -21.26
N ARG A 3 29.83 -9.70 -20.46
CA ARG A 3 30.65 -8.50 -20.68
C ARG A 3 30.18 -7.50 -19.58
N SER A 4 31.02 -7.14 -18.59
CA SER A 4 31.70 -5.83 -18.49
C SER A 4 30.70 -4.69 -18.09
N GLU A 5 30.95 -3.69 -17.24
CA GLU A 5 32.17 -3.04 -16.73
C GLU A 5 31.87 -2.40 -15.37
N ASN A 6 32.67 -2.77 -14.37
CA ASN A 6 32.89 -1.97 -13.18
C ASN A 6 33.76 -0.78 -13.58
N LEU A 7 33.18 0.42 -13.67
CA LEU A 7 33.97 1.67 -13.69
C LEU A 7 34.36 2.05 -12.26
N GLN A 8 35.20 1.19 -11.67
CA GLN A 8 36.10 1.59 -10.61
C GLN A 8 37.31 2.25 -11.28
N LEU A 9 37.25 3.57 -11.47
CA LEU A 9 38.46 4.33 -11.75
C LEU A 9 39.15 4.65 -10.43
N ASP A 10 39.94 3.68 -9.98
CA ASP A 10 40.99 3.81 -8.97
C ASP A 10 42.08 4.76 -9.51
N LEU A 11 41.91 6.06 -9.25
CA LEU A 11 42.91 7.11 -9.52
C LEU A 11 43.73 7.47 -8.27
N SER A 12 43.65 6.66 -7.22
CA SER A 12 44.30 6.95 -5.92
C SER A 12 45.63 6.22 -5.70
N ARG A 13 46.11 5.47 -6.70
CA ARG A 13 47.34 4.65 -6.60
C ARG A 13 48.43 4.95 -7.64
N LEU A 14 48.60 6.20 -8.06
CA LEU A 14 49.79 6.58 -8.82
C LEU A 14 50.48 7.82 -8.24
N GLY A 15 51.69 7.61 -7.72
CA GLY A 15 52.72 8.65 -7.76
C GLY A 15 53.09 9.30 -6.44
N THR A 16 53.69 8.54 -5.52
CA THR A 16 54.71 9.09 -4.62
C THR A 16 56.03 9.19 -5.38
N PRO A 17 56.59 10.39 -5.58
CA PRO A 17 58.03 10.52 -5.67
C PRO A 17 58.59 11.21 -4.41
N MET A 18 59.43 10.43 -3.74
CA MET A 18 60.62 10.81 -2.96
C MET A 18 60.77 12.26 -2.49
N ARG A 19 60.88 12.36 -1.15
CA ARG A 19 61.72 13.35 -0.45
C ARG A 19 63.12 13.38 -1.05
N ALA A 20 63.50 14.54 -1.59
CA ALA A 20 64.88 14.95 -1.74
C ALA A 20 65.11 16.18 -0.86
N GLN A 21 65.86 15.93 0.21
CA GLN A 21 66.50 16.88 1.10
C GLN A 21 67.56 17.68 0.32
N ARG A 22 67.52 19.01 0.32
CA ARG A 22 68.75 19.83 0.44
C ARG A 22 68.49 21.28 0.76
N GLU A 23 69.32 21.74 1.67
CA GLU A 23 69.37 23.03 2.33
C GLU A 23 69.99 24.12 1.43
N GLY A 24 69.67 25.38 1.73
CA GLY A 24 70.51 26.51 1.34
C GLY A 24 69.78 27.85 1.31
N GLY A 25 70.28 28.81 2.09
CA GLY A 25 70.21 30.22 1.72
C GLY A 25 69.41 31.13 2.64
N ALA A 26 70.09 31.66 3.65
CA ALA A 26 69.66 32.77 4.49
C ALA A 26 69.32 34.04 3.69
N HIS A 27 68.34 34.83 4.17
CA HIS A 27 68.38 36.31 4.16
C HIS A 27 67.38 36.87 5.17
N ALA A 28 67.90 37.43 6.28
CA ALA A 28 67.27 38.48 7.08
C ALA A 28 67.61 39.86 6.44
N PRO A 29 66.99 41.04 6.77
CA PRO A 29 66.31 41.34 8.03
C PRO A 29 65.06 42.26 7.99
N ALA A 30 64.40 42.29 9.15
CA ALA A 30 63.75 43.45 9.78
C ALA A 30 62.93 44.41 8.92
N ARG A 31 61.58 44.27 8.96
CA ARG A 31 60.67 45.42 9.05
C ARG A 31 59.44 45.12 9.89
N ALA A 32 59.08 46.15 10.66
CA ALA A 32 57.73 46.47 11.12
C ALA A 32 57.05 45.46 12.05
N ARG A 33 57.42 45.61 13.32
CA ARG A 33 56.60 45.35 14.49
C ARG A 33 55.32 46.22 14.43
N GLU A 34 54.30 45.79 13.69
CA GLU A 34 52.97 46.41 13.72
C GLU A 34 51.95 45.49 14.41
N LYS A 35 52.00 45.53 15.74
CA LYS A 35 50.93 45.00 16.60
C LYS A 35 49.80 46.04 16.66
N ARG A 36 49.00 46.13 15.59
CA ARG A 36 47.71 46.81 15.63
C ARG A 36 46.61 45.76 15.77
N ARG A 37 46.35 45.43 17.04
CA ARG A 37 45.11 44.81 17.54
C ARG A 37 43.93 45.64 17.03
N TRP A 38 43.26 45.20 15.97
CA TRP A 38 42.12 45.92 15.37
C TRP A 38 40.90 45.06 15.11
N PHE A 39 40.83 43.85 15.65
CA PHE A 39 39.58 43.10 15.58
C PHE A 39 39.27 42.56 16.96
N GLY A 40 38.36 43.26 17.61
CA GLY A 40 37.77 42.88 18.87
C GLY A 40 37.18 41.48 18.78
N ALA A 41 37.18 40.85 19.95
CA ALA A 41 36.35 39.72 20.28
C ALA A 41 34.96 39.86 19.67
N GLY A 42 34.67 38.96 18.75
CA GLY A 42 33.43 38.89 17.99
C GLY A 42 33.48 37.65 17.11
N THR A 43 33.83 36.51 17.71
CA THR A 43 33.49 35.23 17.08
C THR A 43 31.98 35.09 17.21
N ASP A 44 31.27 35.74 16.28
CA ASP A 44 29.87 35.50 16.03
C ASP A 44 29.78 34.15 15.33
N ALA A 45 30.21 33.10 16.02
CA ALA A 45 29.96 31.75 15.58
C ALA A 45 28.43 31.65 15.51
N PRO A 46 27.84 31.40 14.34
CA PRO A 46 26.42 31.12 14.30
C PRO A 46 26.23 29.93 15.23
N ARG A 47 25.53 30.16 16.35
CA ARG A 47 25.01 29.08 17.17
C ARG A 47 23.97 28.41 16.30
N GLU A 48 24.42 27.49 15.46
CA GLU A 48 23.59 26.52 14.76
C GLU A 48 22.90 25.77 15.89
N SER A 49 21.73 26.27 16.29
CA SER A 49 20.76 25.56 17.09
C SER A 49 20.24 24.46 16.17
N ARG A 50 21.08 23.44 16.00
CA ARG A 50 20.72 22.17 15.39
C ARG A 50 19.72 21.56 16.35
N VAL A 51 18.47 22.00 16.24
CA VAL A 51 17.31 21.36 16.82
C VAL A 51 17.35 19.97 16.23
N LYS A 52 17.92 19.05 17.01
CA LYS A 52 18.10 17.67 16.62
C LYS A 52 16.70 17.10 16.62
N SER A 53 16.05 17.12 15.46
CA SER A 53 14.76 16.48 15.29
C SER A 53 15.00 15.02 15.66
N ARG A 54 14.52 14.64 16.86
CA ARG A 54 14.50 13.25 17.27
C ARG A 54 13.43 12.61 16.38
N ALA A 55 13.83 12.25 15.16
CA ALA A 55 13.01 11.43 14.28
C ALA A 55 12.81 10.12 15.05
N HIS A 56 11.63 9.99 15.64
CA HIS A 56 11.25 8.80 16.37
C HIS A 56 11.35 7.65 15.38
N ALA A 57 12.20 6.66 15.65
CA ALA A 57 12.36 5.52 14.77
C ALA A 57 11.03 4.74 14.76
N VAL A 58 10.21 4.99 13.73
CA VAL A 58 8.88 4.41 13.66
C VAL A 58 9.02 2.95 13.25
N ASN A 59 8.54 2.05 14.10
CA ASN A 59 8.56 0.62 13.82
C ASN A 59 7.49 0.26 12.76
N LEU A 60 7.82 0.44 11.49
CA LEU A 60 6.93 0.20 10.35
C LEU A 60 6.37 -1.23 10.33
N LYS A 61 7.18 -2.23 10.71
CA LYS A 61 6.75 -3.63 10.80
C LYS A 61 5.65 -3.83 11.85
N ALA A 62 5.82 -3.26 13.04
CA ALA A 62 4.83 -3.35 14.11
C ALA A 62 3.51 -2.69 13.72
N ARG A 63 3.57 -1.52 13.08
CA ARG A 63 2.39 -0.83 12.53
C ARG A 63 1.69 -1.66 11.45
N LEU A 64 2.45 -2.27 10.53
CA LEU A 64 1.90 -3.14 9.48
C LEU A 64 1.21 -4.37 10.08
N TYR A 65 1.85 -5.07 11.01
CA TYR A 65 1.24 -6.23 11.66
C TYR A 65 -0.01 -5.87 12.46
N LEU A 66 -0.02 -4.73 13.14
CA LEU A 66 -1.23 -4.23 13.83
C LEU A 66 -2.38 -4.04 12.83
N VAL A 67 -2.13 -3.32 11.73
CA VAL A 67 -3.15 -3.09 10.70
C VAL A 67 -3.64 -4.41 10.09
N LEU A 68 -2.74 -5.32 9.77
CA LEU A 68 -3.10 -6.64 9.23
C LEU A 68 -3.92 -7.45 10.23
N MET A 69 -3.56 -7.43 11.51
CA MET A 69 -4.28 -8.15 12.56
C MET A 69 -5.70 -7.58 12.72
N LEU A 70 -5.82 -6.25 12.71
CA LEU A 70 -7.10 -5.56 12.83
C LEU A 70 -8.00 -5.84 11.61
N LEU A 71 -7.42 -5.81 10.41
CA LEU A 71 -8.12 -6.19 9.18
C LEU A 71 -8.56 -7.66 9.21
N ALA A 72 -7.66 -8.57 9.60
CA ALA A 72 -7.96 -9.99 9.70
C ALA A 72 -9.07 -10.29 10.72
N LEU A 73 -9.05 -9.64 11.88
CA LEU A 73 -10.13 -9.74 12.86
C LEU A 73 -11.45 -9.23 12.30
N GLY A 74 -11.44 -8.07 11.62
CA GLY A 74 -12.62 -7.52 10.98
C GLY A 74 -13.20 -8.48 9.93
N SER A 75 -12.35 -9.01 9.05
CA SER A 75 -12.74 -10.00 8.04
C SER A 75 -13.27 -11.29 8.67
N ALA A 76 -12.62 -11.81 9.72
CA ALA A 76 -13.08 -12.99 10.43
C ALA A 76 -14.47 -12.77 11.06
N GLY A 77 -14.72 -11.59 11.64
CA GLY A 77 -16.04 -11.23 12.17
C GLY A 77 -17.14 -11.25 11.11
N LEU A 78 -16.84 -10.76 9.89
CA LEU A 78 -17.78 -10.83 8.77
C LEU A 78 -18.05 -12.28 8.34
N ILE A 79 -17.04 -13.14 8.32
CA ILE A 79 -17.19 -14.57 8.00
C ILE A 79 -18.10 -15.25 9.02
N VAL A 80 -17.86 -15.03 10.32
CA VAL A 80 -18.72 -15.57 11.38
C VAL A 80 -20.17 -15.11 11.19
N ARG A 81 -20.38 -13.82 10.89
CA ARG A 81 -21.71 -13.28 10.63
C ARG A 81 -22.37 -13.90 9.39
N ALA A 82 -21.61 -14.11 8.32
CA ALA A 82 -22.10 -14.74 7.11
C ALA A 82 -22.52 -16.19 7.38
N VAL A 83 -21.72 -16.98 8.11
CA VAL A 83 -22.05 -18.36 8.48
C VAL A 83 -23.32 -18.41 9.35
N ASP A 84 -23.46 -17.53 10.32
CA ASP A 84 -24.66 -17.41 11.16
C ASP A 84 -25.93 -17.15 10.32
N LEU A 85 -25.85 -16.27 9.32
CA LEU A 85 -26.97 -15.99 8.42
C LEU A 85 -27.23 -17.13 7.41
N GLN A 86 -26.18 -17.70 6.83
CA GLN A 86 -26.27 -18.67 5.74
C GLN A 86 -26.49 -20.11 6.18
N TRP A 87 -26.05 -20.48 7.38
CA TRP A 87 -26.15 -21.86 7.85
C TRP A 87 -27.12 -22.00 9.02
N VAL A 88 -27.00 -21.14 10.04
CA VAL A 88 -27.82 -21.26 11.26
C VAL A 88 -29.24 -20.74 11.05
N ARG A 89 -29.39 -19.57 10.41
CA ARG A 89 -30.69 -18.91 10.26
C ARG A 89 -31.32 -19.04 8.88
N LYS A 90 -30.70 -19.80 7.97
CA LYS A 90 -31.18 -19.97 6.59
C LYS A 90 -32.64 -20.42 6.54
N ASP A 91 -32.98 -21.47 7.27
CA ASP A 91 -34.31 -22.08 7.16
C ASP A 91 -35.41 -21.17 7.73
N PHE A 92 -35.10 -20.40 8.78
CA PHE A 92 -36.01 -19.39 9.32
C PHE A 92 -36.30 -18.26 8.32
N TYR A 93 -35.27 -17.76 7.61
CA TYR A 93 -35.47 -16.72 6.61
C TYR A 93 -36.11 -17.24 5.32
N GLN A 94 -35.85 -18.50 4.95
CA GLN A 94 -36.54 -19.14 3.82
C GLN A 94 -38.02 -19.34 4.12
N ASP A 95 -38.38 -19.87 5.30
CA ASP A 95 -39.78 -20.06 5.70
C ASP A 95 -40.57 -18.73 5.71
N GLN A 96 -39.94 -17.66 6.22
CA GLN A 96 -40.52 -16.32 6.15
C GLN A 96 -40.66 -15.74 4.74
N GLY A 97 -39.81 -16.18 3.80
CA GLY A 97 -39.92 -15.84 2.39
C GLY A 97 -41.06 -16.62 1.74
N ASP A 98 -41.13 -17.91 2.01
CA ASP A 98 -42.14 -18.82 1.45
C ASP A 98 -43.55 -18.40 1.89
N GLN A 99 -43.73 -18.03 3.16
CA GLN A 99 -45.01 -17.52 3.66
C GLN A 99 -45.51 -16.25 2.95
N ARG A 100 -44.63 -15.47 2.31
CA ARG A 100 -44.98 -14.20 1.65
C ARG A 100 -44.97 -14.29 0.13
N TYR A 101 -44.12 -15.12 -0.44
CA TYR A 101 -43.81 -15.13 -1.87
C TYR A 101 -44.14 -16.44 -2.57
N THR A 102 -44.32 -17.54 -1.85
CA THR A 102 -44.78 -18.79 -2.47
C THR A 102 -46.28 -18.69 -2.71
N ARG A 103 -46.65 -18.65 -3.99
CA ARG A 103 -48.04 -18.73 -4.44
C ARG A 103 -48.19 -19.96 -5.31
N GLU A 104 -49.12 -20.81 -4.95
CA GLU A 104 -49.55 -21.90 -5.83
C GLU A 104 -50.37 -21.27 -6.97
N ILE A 105 -49.87 -21.40 -8.20
CA ILE A 105 -50.61 -21.02 -9.40
C ILE A 105 -51.23 -22.31 -9.94
N PRO A 106 -52.56 -22.48 -9.86
CA PRO A 106 -53.20 -23.64 -10.44
C PRO A 106 -53.00 -23.61 -11.95
N ILE A 107 -52.46 -24.69 -12.51
CA ILE A 107 -52.40 -24.88 -13.95
C ILE A 107 -53.79 -25.37 -14.38
N GLU A 108 -54.56 -24.51 -15.03
CA GLU A 108 -55.85 -24.90 -15.59
C GLU A 108 -55.64 -25.95 -16.68
N VAL A 109 -56.35 -27.08 -16.56
CA VAL A 109 -56.37 -28.10 -17.61
C VAL A 109 -57.42 -27.67 -18.64
N PRO A 110 -57.03 -27.30 -19.88
CA PRO A 110 -57.99 -26.94 -20.91
C PRO A 110 -58.87 -28.16 -21.25
N ARG A 111 -60.18 -27.93 -21.44
CA ARG A 111 -61.10 -29.00 -21.88
C ARG A 111 -60.78 -29.37 -23.33
N GLY A 112 -60.99 -30.64 -23.68
CA GLY A 112 -60.85 -31.11 -25.05
C GLY A 112 -61.79 -30.40 -26.01
N THR A 113 -61.30 -30.06 -27.20
CA THR A 113 -62.10 -29.49 -28.28
C THR A 113 -63.12 -30.53 -28.79
N ILE A 114 -64.39 -30.13 -28.91
CA ILE A 114 -65.42 -30.98 -29.50
C ILE A 114 -65.47 -30.71 -31.00
N PHE A 115 -65.32 -31.76 -31.81
CA PHE A 115 -65.37 -31.70 -33.28
C PHE A 115 -66.71 -32.24 -33.79
N ASP A 116 -67.21 -31.63 -34.87
CA ASP A 116 -68.35 -32.15 -35.63
C ASP A 116 -67.94 -33.43 -36.42
N ARG A 117 -68.91 -34.12 -37.00
CA ARG A 117 -68.72 -35.32 -37.84
C ARG A 117 -67.79 -35.09 -39.05
N ASN A 118 -67.62 -33.84 -39.46
CA ASN A 118 -66.73 -33.43 -40.55
C ASN A 118 -65.37 -32.92 -40.05
N GLY A 119 -65.08 -33.00 -38.75
CA GLY A 119 -63.83 -32.53 -38.15
C GLY A 119 -63.77 -31.03 -37.87
N GLU A 120 -64.87 -30.29 -38.06
CA GLU A 120 -64.94 -28.85 -37.77
C GLU A 120 -65.09 -28.63 -36.25
N PRO A 121 -64.28 -27.76 -35.61
CA PRO A 121 -64.39 -27.48 -34.18
C PRO A 121 -65.68 -26.70 -33.84
N LEU A 122 -66.49 -27.24 -32.93
CA LEU A 122 -67.75 -26.63 -32.48
C LEU A 122 -67.61 -25.85 -31.16
N ALA A 123 -66.65 -26.22 -30.31
CA ALA A 123 -66.37 -25.51 -29.06
C ALA A 123 -64.88 -25.64 -28.68
N VAL A 124 -64.21 -24.50 -28.50
CA VAL A 124 -62.82 -24.36 -28.04
C VAL A 124 -62.81 -23.63 -26.70
N SER A 125 -62.01 -24.14 -25.76
CA SER A 125 -61.77 -23.49 -24.47
C SER A 125 -60.55 -22.59 -24.58
N THR A 126 -60.76 -21.31 -24.84
CA THR A 126 -59.72 -20.28 -24.69
C THR A 126 -59.76 -19.73 -23.26
N PRO A 127 -58.64 -19.73 -22.52
CA PRO A 127 -58.56 -18.99 -21.27
C PRO A 127 -58.70 -17.49 -21.59
N VAL A 128 -59.52 -16.78 -20.83
CA VAL A 128 -59.71 -15.32 -20.94
C VAL A 128 -58.73 -14.56 -20.06
#